data_AF-A0A6A5N675-F1
#
_entry.id   AF-A0A6A5N675-F1
#
_cell.length_a   1.000
_cell.length_b   1.000
_cell.length_c   1.000
_cell.angle_alpha   90.00
_cell.angle_beta   90.00
_cell.angle_gamma   90.00
#
_symmetry.space_group_name_H-M   'P 1'
#
loop_
_entity.id
_entity.type
_entity.pdbx_description
1 polymer ?
#
loop_
_entity_poly.entity_id
_entity_poly.type
_entity_poly.pdbx_seq_one_letter_code
_entity_poly.pdbx_strand_id
1 'polypeptide(L)'
;MGNCIGRKEKLTAEFVPHDGAKVYPTVRLYGSPKSILTAYIRFVLIHKSVSLDFVPSNETTSEIETGSNHDPVTIQVGPEVVSGSRETLLGFIDARFPSPSVGVGGGEDETTPLLARVTRLQHKSVLWQLERVVRWGEDLATRGGNKAVDPTMGSPLMEIRKFGRSYSEVLEVMMEHAKMEETVLFPIFDKADPGLSKAAKEEHARDLPIMNGIREYIKTVGVLNSGSPDYQEALHNLSNRLKSFQGHCKEHFREEESELLPFMEALELSKEQEESALEQCFIVMQETHGRLLKFFLEGLQPNDAMKYLDLISKCGDKERMESMLQMIMK
;
A
#
# COMPACT_ATOMS: atom_id res chain seq x y z
N MET A 1 -34.77 2.47 -16.95
CA MET A 1 -34.29 1.45 -15.99
C MET A 1 -33.01 0.85 -16.55
N GLY A 2 -31.85 1.38 -16.17
CA GLY A 2 -30.55 0.93 -16.65
C GLY A 2 -29.83 0.18 -15.55
N ASN A 3 -29.51 -1.09 -15.79
CA ASN A 3 -28.72 -1.92 -14.88
C ASN A 3 -27.29 -1.37 -14.79
N CYS A 4 -26.97 -0.71 -13.68
CA CYS A 4 -25.59 -0.46 -13.26
C CYS A 4 -25.00 -1.77 -12.72
N ILE A 5 -24.47 -2.61 -13.62
CA ILE A 5 -23.56 -3.68 -13.21
C ILE A 5 -22.29 -2.98 -12.72
N GLY A 6 -22.08 -3.02 -11.39
CA GLY A 6 -20.88 -2.47 -10.77
C GLY A 6 -19.64 -3.02 -11.46
N ARG A 7 -18.82 -2.12 -12.03
CA ARG A 7 -17.51 -2.50 -12.54
C ARG A 7 -16.69 -3.02 -11.36
N LYS A 8 -16.18 -4.25 -11.47
CA LYS A 8 -15.13 -4.75 -10.57
C LYS A 8 -13.92 -3.84 -10.74
N GLU A 9 -13.58 -3.09 -9.70
CA GLU A 9 -12.35 -2.30 -9.67
C GLU A 9 -11.18 -3.29 -9.57
N LYS A 10 -10.47 -3.46 -10.68
CA LYS A 10 -9.29 -4.32 -10.76
C LYS A 10 -8.12 -3.63 -10.05
N LEU A 11 -7.41 -4.39 -9.22
CA LEU A 11 -6.18 -3.93 -8.59
C LEU A 11 -5.15 -3.57 -9.66
N THR A 12 -4.38 -2.51 -9.44
CA THR A 12 -3.39 -2.08 -10.45
C THR A 12 -2.22 -3.06 -10.60
N ALA A 13 -2.04 -3.98 -9.64
CA ALA A 13 -1.14 -5.12 -9.74
C ALA A 13 -1.48 -6.11 -10.88
N GLU A 14 -2.71 -6.10 -11.43
CA GLU A 14 -3.09 -6.95 -12.57
C GLU A 14 -2.47 -6.51 -13.91
N PHE A 15 -1.80 -5.35 -13.97
CA PHE A 15 -1.20 -4.83 -15.21
C PHE A 15 0.23 -5.32 -15.49
N VAL A 16 0.77 -6.23 -14.66
CA VAL A 16 2.03 -6.92 -14.96
C VAL A 16 1.72 -8.16 -15.82
N PRO A 17 2.33 -8.34 -17.01
CA PRO A 17 2.09 -9.51 -17.84
C PRO A 17 2.53 -10.77 -17.10
N HIS A 18 1.59 -11.58 -16.63
CA HIS A 18 1.89 -12.87 -16.03
C HIS A 18 1.70 -13.97 -17.07
N ASP A 19 2.78 -14.70 -17.35
CA ASP A 19 2.80 -15.84 -18.25
C ASP A 19 1.96 -16.99 -17.65
N GLY A 20 0.86 -17.36 -18.31
CA GLY A 20 0.09 -18.60 -18.05
C GLY A 20 -0.60 -18.74 -16.68
N ALA A 21 -1.60 -17.91 -16.35
CA ALA A 21 -2.37 -18.06 -15.11
C ALA A 21 -3.26 -19.33 -15.11
N LYS A 22 -3.06 -20.23 -14.13
CA LYS A 22 -4.03 -21.27 -13.78
C LYS A 22 -5.34 -20.60 -13.35
N VAL A 23 -6.45 -20.93 -14.01
CA VAL A 23 -7.78 -20.40 -13.67
C VAL A 23 -8.32 -21.16 -12.47
N TYR A 24 -8.26 -20.54 -11.30
CA TYR A 24 -8.87 -21.07 -10.08
C TYR A 24 -10.37 -20.76 -10.01
N PRO A 25 -11.18 -21.61 -9.36
CA PRO A 25 -12.58 -21.30 -9.09
C PRO A 25 -12.71 -20.05 -8.22
N THR A 26 -13.82 -19.32 -8.37
CA THR A 26 -14.13 -18.15 -7.53
C THR A 26 -14.21 -18.57 -6.07
N VAL A 27 -13.44 -17.89 -5.23
CA VAL A 27 -13.43 -18.05 -3.78
C VAL A 27 -14.49 -17.11 -3.20
N ARG A 28 -15.39 -17.64 -2.38
CA ARG A 28 -16.28 -16.80 -1.57
C ARG A 28 -15.71 -16.63 -0.18
N LEU A 29 -15.64 -15.38 0.28
CA LEU A 29 -15.22 -15.04 1.63
C LEU A 29 -16.40 -14.44 2.38
N TYR A 30 -16.79 -15.07 3.48
CA TYR A 30 -17.81 -14.60 4.40
C TYR A 30 -17.13 -14.06 5.66
N GLY A 31 -17.56 -12.88 6.11
CA GLY A 31 -17.08 -12.32 7.36
C GLY A 31 -17.44 -10.85 7.52
N SER A 32 -17.22 -10.32 8.72
CA SER A 32 -17.51 -8.92 8.99
C SER A 32 -16.49 -8.00 8.29
N PRO A 33 -16.93 -6.91 7.66
CA PRO A 33 -16.04 -5.89 7.08
C PRO A 33 -15.10 -5.22 8.09
N LYS A 34 -15.49 -5.23 9.37
CA LYS A 34 -14.77 -4.60 10.47
C LYS A 34 -13.76 -5.53 11.13
N SER A 35 -13.73 -6.80 10.72
CA SER A 35 -12.86 -7.81 11.31
C SER A 35 -11.47 -7.78 10.67
N ILE A 36 -10.44 -7.66 11.52
CA ILE A 36 -9.05 -7.77 11.11
C ILE A 36 -8.76 -9.11 10.44
N LEU A 37 -9.37 -10.21 10.92
CA LEU A 37 -9.22 -11.53 10.32
C LEU A 37 -9.82 -11.59 8.91
N THR A 38 -10.97 -10.95 8.68
CA THR A 38 -11.54 -10.84 7.32
C THR A 38 -10.60 -10.07 6.39
N ALA A 39 -10.03 -8.94 6.87
CA ALA A 39 -9.09 -8.14 6.10
C ALA A 39 -7.82 -8.94 5.75
N TYR A 40 -7.27 -9.69 6.70
CA TYR A 40 -6.14 -10.61 6.50
C TYR A 40 -6.40 -11.59 5.36
N ILE A 41 -7.49 -12.34 5.47
CA ILE A 41 -7.81 -13.41 4.53
C ILE A 41 -8.11 -12.84 3.14
N ARG A 42 -8.83 -11.72 3.08
CA ARG A 42 -9.11 -11.02 1.82
C ARG A 42 -7.83 -10.59 1.12
N PHE A 43 -6.93 -9.95 1.85
CA PHE A 43 -5.67 -9.48 1.29
C PHE A 43 -4.82 -10.64 0.75
N VAL A 44 -4.75 -11.75 1.49
CA VAL A 44 -4.03 -12.94 1.04
C VAL A 44 -4.64 -13.54 -0.24
N LEU A 45 -5.97 -13.68 -0.30
CA LEU A 45 -6.66 -14.18 -1.50
C LEU A 45 -6.41 -13.27 -2.73
N ILE A 46 -6.44 -11.96 -2.52
CA ILE A 46 -6.07 -10.98 -3.55
C ILE A 46 -4.65 -11.24 -4.07
N HIS A 47 -3.69 -11.43 -3.17
CA HIS A 47 -2.30 -11.66 -3.56
C HIS A 47 -2.08 -13.00 -4.27
N LYS A 48 -2.90 -14.02 -3.99
CA LYS A 48 -2.94 -15.27 -4.75
C LYS A 48 -3.52 -15.12 -6.17
N SER A 49 -3.94 -13.90 -6.55
CA SER A 49 -4.61 -13.60 -7.82
C SER A 49 -5.85 -14.48 -8.06
N VAL A 50 -6.53 -14.89 -6.98
CA VAL A 50 -7.76 -15.66 -7.10
C VAL A 50 -8.96 -14.73 -7.27
N SER A 51 -9.95 -15.19 -8.05
CA SER A 51 -11.20 -14.45 -8.17
C SER A 51 -11.93 -14.51 -6.83
N LEU A 52 -12.08 -13.36 -6.16
CA LEU A 52 -12.72 -13.24 -4.86
C LEU A 52 -14.13 -12.67 -4.99
N ASP A 53 -15.08 -13.29 -4.31
CA ASP A 53 -16.45 -12.83 -4.08
C ASP A 53 -16.65 -12.64 -2.57
N PHE A 54 -16.63 -11.40 -2.11
CA PHE A 54 -16.75 -11.09 -0.69
C PHE A 54 -18.22 -10.88 -0.30
N VAL A 55 -18.69 -11.66 0.67
CA VAL A 55 -20.06 -11.62 1.19
C VAL A 55 -20.02 -11.12 2.65
N PRO A 56 -20.34 -9.83 2.89
CA PRO A 56 -20.34 -9.29 4.24
C PRO A 56 -21.40 -9.97 5.11
N SER A 57 -21.03 -10.35 6.34
CA SER A 57 -22.04 -10.64 7.37
C SER A 57 -22.62 -9.30 7.87
N ASN A 58 -23.95 -9.19 7.89
CA ASN A 58 -24.61 -8.05 8.53
C ASN A 58 -24.65 -8.27 10.04
N GLU A 59 -24.35 -7.23 10.82
CA GLU A 59 -24.47 -7.17 12.30
C GLU A 59 -25.94 -7.28 12.75
N THR A 60 -26.60 -8.41 12.49
CA THR A 60 -27.96 -8.65 13.00
C THR A 60 -28.04 -10.03 13.62
N THR A 61 -27.25 -10.25 14.66
CA THR A 61 -27.58 -11.25 15.68
C THR A 61 -27.33 -10.65 17.06
N SER A 62 -28.43 -10.18 17.66
CA SER A 62 -28.79 -10.29 19.07
C SER A 62 -27.64 -10.23 20.08
N GLU A 63 -27.63 -9.15 20.85
CA GLU A 63 -27.11 -9.09 22.22
C GLU A 63 -27.62 -10.31 23.02
N ILE A 64 -26.84 -11.38 23.07
CA ILE A 64 -26.90 -12.35 24.16
C ILE A 64 -25.48 -12.56 24.65
N GLU A 65 -25.31 -12.12 25.87
CA GLU A 65 -24.15 -12.22 26.74
C GLU A 65 -23.58 -13.64 26.73
N THR A 66 -22.38 -13.82 26.16
CA THR A 66 -21.36 -14.81 26.57
C THR A 66 -20.11 -14.67 25.70
N GLY A 67 -19.24 -13.71 26.05
CA GLY A 67 -17.78 -13.84 26.00
C GLY A 67 -16.99 -14.20 24.72
N SER A 68 -17.62 -14.40 23.54
CA SER A 68 -16.89 -14.78 22.31
C SER A 68 -17.69 -14.45 21.03
N ASN A 69 -18.05 -13.18 20.83
CA ASN A 69 -18.77 -12.73 19.63
C ASN A 69 -17.81 -12.19 18.56
N HIS A 70 -17.16 -13.09 17.82
CA HIS A 70 -16.64 -12.78 16.49
C HIS A 70 -17.44 -13.58 15.46
N ASP A 71 -18.09 -12.89 14.52
CA ASP A 71 -18.65 -13.52 13.33
C ASP A 71 -17.58 -14.43 12.69
N PRO A 72 -17.85 -15.73 12.49
CA PRO A 72 -16.84 -16.66 12.01
C PRO A 72 -16.46 -16.34 10.56
N VAL A 73 -15.18 -16.04 10.35
CA VAL A 73 -14.63 -15.86 8.99
C VAL A 73 -14.60 -17.21 8.29
N THR A 74 -15.24 -17.28 7.12
CA THR A 74 -15.45 -18.53 6.39
C THR A 74 -15.02 -18.37 4.93
N ILE A 75 -14.23 -19.31 4.42
CA ILE A 75 -13.83 -19.40 3.01
C ILE A 75 -14.59 -20.55 2.37
N GLN A 76 -15.20 -20.31 1.21
CA GLN A 76 -15.82 -21.33 0.39
C GLN A 76 -15.16 -21.39 -0.99
N VAL A 77 -14.75 -22.60 -1.40
CA VAL A 77 -14.19 -22.90 -2.71
C VAL A 77 -14.95 -24.09 -3.31
N GLY A 78 -15.92 -23.81 -4.19
CA GLY A 78 -16.83 -24.85 -4.68
C GLY A 78 -17.64 -25.48 -3.54
N PRO A 79 -17.59 -26.81 -3.34
CA PRO A 79 -18.30 -27.49 -2.25
C PRO A 79 -17.58 -27.40 -0.90
N GLU A 80 -16.31 -27.02 -0.88
CA GLU A 80 -15.50 -26.98 0.34
C GLU A 80 -15.72 -25.67 1.08
N VAL A 81 -15.91 -25.78 2.40
CA VAL A 81 -16.12 -24.66 3.31
C VAL A 81 -15.18 -24.84 4.49
N VAL A 82 -14.41 -23.81 4.82
CA VAL A 82 -13.53 -23.78 5.98
C VAL A 82 -13.80 -22.52 6.80
N SER A 83 -13.86 -22.66 8.11
CA SER A 83 -13.92 -21.57 9.08
C SER A 83 -12.97 -21.87 10.23
N GLY A 84 -12.47 -20.84 10.91
CA GLY A 84 -11.57 -21.05 12.06
C GLY A 84 -10.60 -19.92 12.28
N SER A 85 -9.47 -20.25 12.92
CA SER A 85 -8.41 -19.30 13.24
C SER A 85 -7.68 -18.80 11.98
N ARG A 86 -6.87 -17.74 12.15
CA ARG A 86 -5.97 -17.22 11.11
C ARG A 86 -5.13 -18.34 10.49
N GLU A 87 -4.52 -19.18 11.31
CA GLU A 87 -3.62 -20.27 10.89
C GLU A 87 -4.37 -21.33 10.09
N THR A 88 -5.60 -21.65 10.51
CA THR A 88 -6.47 -22.62 9.82
C THR A 88 -6.82 -22.13 8.41
N LEU A 89 -7.24 -20.87 8.31
CA LEU A 89 -7.66 -20.26 7.05
C LEU A 89 -6.46 -20.02 6.10
N LEU A 90 -5.32 -19.57 6.62
CA LEU A 90 -4.09 -19.41 5.83
C LEU A 90 -3.56 -20.75 5.34
N GLY A 91 -3.53 -21.78 6.19
CA GLY A 91 -3.12 -23.13 5.81
C GLY A 91 -4.00 -23.71 4.70
N PHE A 92 -5.32 -23.47 4.77
CA PHE A 92 -6.23 -23.84 3.69
C PHE A 92 -5.92 -23.11 2.38
N ILE A 93 -5.68 -21.79 2.45
CA ILE A 93 -5.33 -20.98 1.27
C ILE A 93 -4.03 -21.46 0.64
N ASP A 94 -2.98 -21.68 1.42
CA ASP A 94 -1.68 -22.12 0.89
C ASP A 94 -1.76 -23.53 0.28
N ALA A 95 -2.54 -24.43 0.88
CA ALA A 95 -2.77 -25.75 0.30
C ALA A 95 -3.51 -25.71 -1.04
N ARG A 96 -4.48 -24.78 -1.19
CA ARG A 96 -5.30 -24.64 -2.41
C ARG A 96 -4.66 -23.79 -3.49
N PHE A 97 -3.90 -22.77 -3.07
CA PHE A 97 -3.29 -21.75 -3.92
C PHE A 97 -1.80 -21.66 -3.58
N PRO A 98 -0.97 -22.62 -3.99
CA PRO A 98 0.41 -22.77 -3.51
C PRO A 98 1.37 -21.67 -4.00
N SER A 99 0.97 -20.84 -4.95
CA SER A 99 1.82 -19.79 -5.52
C SER A 99 1.05 -18.48 -5.67
N PRO A 100 1.67 -17.33 -5.34
CA PRO A 100 2.95 -17.17 -4.62
C PRO A 100 2.84 -17.58 -3.14
N SER A 101 3.91 -18.12 -2.53
CA SER A 101 3.88 -18.55 -1.13
C SER A 101 3.59 -17.36 -0.20
N VAL A 102 2.59 -17.48 0.67
CA VAL A 102 2.38 -16.51 1.75
C VAL A 102 3.29 -17.01 2.87
N GLY A 103 4.57 -16.64 2.80
CA GLY A 103 5.56 -17.19 3.73
C GLY A 103 5.10 -16.97 5.17
N VAL A 104 4.93 -18.02 5.96
CA VAL A 104 4.78 -17.87 7.41
C VAL A 104 6.04 -17.17 7.91
N GLY A 105 5.88 -15.99 8.51
CA GLY A 105 6.87 -14.91 8.54
C GLY A 105 8.29 -15.33 8.93
N GLY A 106 9.27 -14.87 8.15
CA GLY A 106 10.61 -14.63 8.66
C GLY A 106 10.51 -13.52 9.69
N GLY A 107 10.83 -13.85 10.95
CA GLY A 107 10.73 -12.96 12.10
C GLY A 107 11.50 -11.67 11.86
N GLU A 108 10.75 -10.60 11.66
CA GLU A 108 11.20 -9.29 12.10
C GLU A 108 10.93 -9.30 13.61
N ASP A 109 12.00 -9.13 14.38
CA ASP A 109 12.04 -9.42 15.81
C ASP A 109 10.91 -8.66 16.53
N GLU A 110 10.15 -9.33 17.41
CA GLU A 110 9.09 -8.68 18.19
C GLU A 110 9.63 -7.50 19.02
N THR A 111 10.94 -7.43 19.18
CA THR A 111 11.72 -6.38 19.85
C THR A 111 11.84 -5.09 19.05
N THR A 112 11.58 -5.07 17.73
CA THR A 112 11.74 -3.84 16.93
C THR A 112 10.64 -2.83 17.31
N PRO A 113 11.00 -1.57 17.65
CA PRO A 113 10.04 -0.52 18.01
C PRO A 113 8.92 -0.33 17.00
N LEU A 114 7.72 -0.03 17.47
CA LEU A 114 6.53 0.07 16.60
C LEU A 114 6.68 1.16 15.54
N LEU A 115 7.28 2.28 15.91
CA LEU A 115 7.52 3.42 15.02
C LEU A 115 8.55 3.06 13.93
N ALA A 116 9.65 2.39 14.28
CA ALA A 116 10.62 1.93 13.29
C ALA A 116 9.99 0.94 12.30
N ARG A 117 9.12 0.03 12.78
CA ARG A 117 8.40 -0.92 11.93
C ARG A 117 7.43 -0.22 10.96
N VAL A 118 6.62 0.71 11.45
CA VAL A 118 5.64 1.40 10.58
C VAL A 118 6.35 2.22 9.50
N THR A 119 7.44 2.92 9.85
CA THR A 119 8.24 3.72 8.90
C THR A 119 8.90 2.84 7.83
N ARG A 120 9.56 1.74 8.21
CA ARG A 120 10.15 0.78 7.23
C ARG A 120 9.12 0.21 6.27
N LEU A 121 7.92 -0.12 6.75
CA LEU A 121 6.84 -0.60 5.90
C LEU A 121 6.36 0.51 4.95
N GLN A 122 6.31 1.76 5.39
CA GLN A 122 6.01 2.88 4.50
C GLN A 122 7.06 3.06 3.41
N HIS A 123 8.35 3.01 3.75
CA HIS A 123 9.44 3.08 2.78
C HIS A 123 9.33 2.00 1.71
N LYS A 124 9.11 0.75 2.13
CA LYS A 124 8.93 -0.39 1.22
C LYS A 124 7.77 -0.17 0.25
N SER A 125 6.62 0.24 0.76
CA SER A 125 5.44 0.51 -0.06
C SER A 125 5.68 1.63 -1.06
N VAL A 126 6.21 2.76 -0.61
CA VAL A 126 6.51 3.93 -1.44
C VAL A 126 7.52 3.58 -2.53
N LEU A 127 8.63 2.92 -2.18
CA LEU A 127 9.66 2.53 -3.14
C LEU A 127 9.11 1.59 -4.20
N TRP A 128 8.30 0.61 -3.82
CA TRP A 128 7.68 -0.31 -4.77
C TRP A 128 6.76 0.43 -5.75
N GLN A 129 5.91 1.32 -5.23
CA GLN A 129 4.99 2.09 -6.07
C GLN A 129 5.73 3.06 -6.99
N LEU A 130 6.78 3.71 -6.49
CA LEU A 130 7.62 4.58 -7.29
C LEU A 130 8.37 3.80 -8.37
N GLU A 131 8.92 2.62 -8.05
CA GLU A 131 9.56 1.74 -9.02
C GLU A 131 8.60 1.29 -10.12
N ARG A 132 7.33 1.02 -9.78
CA ARG A 132 6.29 0.72 -10.77
C ARG A 132 6.08 1.90 -11.73
N VAL A 133 6.00 3.12 -11.22
CA VAL A 133 5.86 4.33 -12.05
C VAL A 133 7.11 4.58 -12.90
N VAL A 134 8.31 4.38 -12.35
CA VAL A 134 9.58 4.51 -13.10
C VAL A 134 9.61 3.53 -14.27
N ARG A 135 9.30 2.24 -14.03
CA ARG A 135 9.25 1.21 -15.08
C ARG A 135 8.24 1.55 -16.18
N TRP A 136 7.08 2.10 -15.80
CA TRP A 136 6.10 2.55 -16.79
C TRP A 136 6.60 3.76 -17.59
N GLY A 137 7.29 4.70 -16.95
CA GLY A 137 7.93 5.83 -17.63
C GLY A 137 9.03 5.41 -18.60
N GLU A 138 9.84 4.41 -18.25
CA GLU A 138 10.83 3.79 -19.13
C GLU A 138 10.21 3.10 -20.34
N ASP A 139 9.13 2.34 -20.13
CA ASP A 139 8.38 1.70 -21.21
C ASP A 139 7.84 2.75 -22.18
N LEU A 140 7.15 3.78 -21.66
CA LEU A 140 6.63 4.90 -22.44
C LEU A 140 7.72 5.56 -23.29
N ALA A 141 8.88 5.85 -22.69
CA ALA A 141 10.01 6.44 -23.39
C ALA A 141 10.58 5.51 -24.47
N THR A 142 10.71 4.21 -24.19
CA THR A 142 11.29 3.22 -25.11
C THR A 142 10.45 3.04 -26.37
N ARG A 143 9.12 3.01 -26.24
CA ARG A 143 8.20 2.84 -27.39
C ARG A 143 7.69 4.17 -27.97
N GLY A 144 8.14 5.30 -27.41
CA GLY A 144 7.71 6.65 -27.81
C GLY A 144 6.21 6.90 -27.65
N GLY A 145 5.56 6.19 -26.72
CA GLY A 145 4.11 6.27 -26.45
C GLY A 145 3.17 5.88 -27.60
N ASN A 146 3.68 5.36 -28.72
CA ASN A 146 2.89 5.18 -29.95
C ASN A 146 2.04 3.89 -30.01
N LYS A 147 2.29 2.92 -29.12
CA LYS A 147 1.56 1.63 -29.08
C LYS A 147 1.27 1.21 -27.65
N ALA A 148 0.00 1.24 -27.24
CA ALA A 148 -0.39 0.69 -25.94
C ALA A 148 -0.01 -0.80 -25.88
N VAL A 149 0.71 -1.20 -24.82
CA VAL A 149 1.06 -2.61 -24.57
C VAL A 149 -0.16 -3.39 -24.09
N ASP A 150 -1.05 -2.72 -23.37
CA ASP A 150 -2.28 -3.27 -22.84
C ASP A 150 -3.51 -2.56 -23.47
N PRO A 151 -4.43 -3.31 -24.11
CA PRO A 151 -5.69 -2.78 -24.61
C PRO A 151 -6.52 -2.00 -23.58
N THR A 152 -6.38 -2.29 -22.29
CA THR A 152 -7.09 -1.55 -21.23
C THR A 152 -6.57 -0.12 -21.07
N MET A 153 -5.34 0.21 -21.50
CA MET A 153 -4.73 1.53 -21.38
C MET A 153 -5.38 2.57 -22.30
N GLY A 154 -6.03 2.12 -23.37
CA GLY A 154 -6.73 2.98 -24.31
C GLY A 154 -5.77 3.72 -25.25
N SER A 155 -6.10 4.97 -25.59
CA SER A 155 -5.23 5.79 -26.45
C SER A 155 -3.97 6.26 -25.71
N PRO A 156 -2.90 6.67 -26.41
CA PRO A 156 -1.70 7.24 -25.78
C PRO A 156 -2.00 8.35 -24.78
N LEU A 157 -2.97 9.22 -25.09
CA LEU A 157 -3.41 10.28 -24.18
C LEU A 157 -4.09 9.73 -22.93
N MET A 158 -4.91 8.68 -23.06
CA MET A 158 -5.51 8.01 -21.90
C MET A 158 -4.46 7.36 -21.03
N GLU A 159 -3.43 6.78 -21.63
CA GLU A 159 -2.33 6.15 -20.94
C GLU A 159 -1.52 7.18 -20.12
N ILE A 160 -1.15 8.32 -20.70
CA ILE A 160 -0.47 9.41 -19.97
C ILE A 160 -1.34 9.94 -18.82
N ARG A 161 -2.66 10.03 -19.01
CA ARG A 161 -3.58 10.41 -17.91
C ARG A 161 -3.61 9.38 -16.78
N LYS A 162 -3.58 8.08 -17.10
CA LYS A 162 -3.50 7.01 -16.09
C LYS A 162 -2.15 7.03 -15.38
N PHE A 163 -1.07 7.20 -16.12
CA PHE A 163 0.28 7.38 -15.61
C PHE A 163 0.34 8.54 -14.61
N GLY A 164 -0.18 9.71 -14.99
CA GLY A 164 -0.22 10.89 -14.14
C GLY A 164 -1.06 10.72 -12.87
N ARG A 165 -2.18 9.99 -12.95
CA ARG A 165 -2.96 9.61 -11.76
C ARG A 165 -2.15 8.71 -10.83
N SER A 166 -1.52 7.66 -11.36
CA SER A 166 -0.70 6.75 -10.57
C SER A 166 0.47 7.48 -9.89
N TYR A 167 1.13 8.41 -10.58
CA TYR A 167 2.19 9.22 -9.96
C TYR A 167 1.65 10.16 -8.87
N SER A 168 0.44 10.69 -9.06
CA SER A 168 -0.19 11.55 -8.05
C SER A 168 -0.56 10.76 -6.79
N GLU A 169 -1.03 9.52 -6.91
CA GLU A 169 -1.26 8.64 -5.76
C GLU A 169 0.04 8.35 -4.99
N VAL A 170 1.16 8.09 -5.68
CA VAL A 170 2.48 7.96 -5.03
C VAL A 170 2.85 9.24 -4.28
N LEU A 171 2.72 10.40 -4.94
CA LEU A 171 3.04 11.68 -4.34
C LEU A 171 2.23 11.95 -3.07
N GLU A 172 0.94 11.63 -3.08
CA GLU A 172 0.07 11.83 -1.92
C GLU A 172 0.50 10.95 -0.73
N VAL A 173 0.86 9.68 -0.97
CA VAL A 173 1.41 8.80 0.07
C VAL A 173 2.74 9.33 0.60
N MET A 174 3.64 9.77 -0.28
CA MET A 174 4.94 10.33 0.13
C MET A 174 4.82 11.60 0.96
N MET A 175 3.92 12.51 0.58
CA MET A 175 3.71 13.75 1.33
C MET A 175 3.15 13.50 2.72
N GLU A 176 2.24 12.54 2.86
CA GLU A 176 1.67 12.23 4.16
C GLU A 176 2.62 11.41 5.05
N HIS A 177 3.48 10.58 4.44
CA HIS A 177 4.60 9.92 5.10
C HIS A 177 5.59 10.94 5.68
N ALA A 178 6.09 11.89 4.87
CA ALA A 178 6.98 12.95 5.36
C ALA A 178 6.32 13.80 6.46
N LYS A 179 5.01 14.07 6.34
CA LYS A 179 4.24 14.78 7.37
C LYS A 179 4.13 13.96 8.66
N MET A 180 3.92 12.65 8.56
CA MET A 180 3.90 11.73 9.70
C MET A 180 5.22 11.80 10.46
N GLU A 181 6.33 11.76 9.74
CA GLU A 181 7.66 11.83 10.35
C GLU A 181 7.90 13.18 11.02
N GLU A 182 7.63 14.27 10.33
CA GLU A 182 7.81 15.62 10.87
C GLU A 182 6.90 15.93 12.07
N THR A 183 5.73 15.30 12.15
CA THR A 183 4.73 15.56 13.20
C THR A 183 4.88 14.63 14.40
N VAL A 184 5.32 13.39 14.18
CA VAL A 184 5.34 12.34 15.21
C VAL A 184 6.76 11.88 15.50
N LEU A 185 7.46 11.41 14.48
CA LEU A 185 8.73 10.71 14.62
C LEU A 185 9.88 11.67 14.98
N PHE A 186 10.08 12.71 14.20
CA PHE A 186 11.16 13.68 14.36
C PHE A 186 11.09 14.46 15.67
N PRO A 187 9.91 14.89 16.18
CA PRO A 187 9.83 15.50 17.50
C PRO A 187 10.26 14.57 18.64
N ILE A 188 10.04 13.26 18.50
CA ILE A 188 10.51 12.27 19.48
C ILE A 188 12.05 12.23 19.50
N PHE A 189 12.67 12.18 18.32
CA PHE A 189 14.13 12.23 18.18
C PHE A 189 14.74 13.55 18.68
N ASP A 190 14.22 14.69 18.23
CA ASP A 190 14.75 16.01 18.56
C ASP A 190 14.58 16.37 20.05
N LYS A 191 13.61 15.75 20.74
CA LYS A 191 13.47 15.87 22.19
C LYS A 191 14.60 15.15 22.94
N ALA A 192 15.10 14.05 22.38
CA ALA A 192 16.20 13.28 22.95
C ALA A 192 17.56 13.90 22.63
N ASP A 193 17.76 14.32 21.37
CA ASP A 193 18.96 15.04 20.94
C ASP A 193 18.60 16.13 19.90
N PRO A 194 18.69 17.42 20.26
CA PRO A 194 18.30 18.52 19.38
C PRO A 194 19.05 18.52 18.03
N GLY A 195 18.31 18.36 16.94
CA GLY A 195 18.85 18.41 15.58
C GLY A 195 19.16 17.05 14.98
N LEU A 196 18.86 15.95 15.68
CA LEU A 196 19.03 14.59 15.19
C LEU A 196 18.25 14.36 13.88
N SER A 197 17.08 14.97 13.72
CA SER A 197 16.26 14.82 12.50
C SER A 197 16.49 15.94 11.47
N LYS A 198 17.51 16.79 11.63
CA LYS A 198 17.66 18.01 10.82
C LYS A 198 17.92 17.71 9.34
N ALA A 199 18.79 16.73 9.05
CA ALA A 199 19.14 16.36 7.67
C ALA A 199 17.92 15.86 6.89
N ALA A 200 17.15 14.94 7.47
CA ALA A 200 15.91 14.42 6.88
C ALA A 200 14.88 15.52 6.59
N LYS A 201 14.69 16.48 7.52
CA LYS A 201 13.81 17.64 7.30
C LYS A 201 14.28 18.52 6.13
N GLU A 202 15.59 18.75 6.02
CA GLU A 202 16.14 19.52 4.90
C GLU A 202 15.99 18.77 3.57
N GLU A 203 16.01 17.44 3.58
CA GLU A 203 15.74 16.59 2.41
C GLU A 203 14.29 16.68 1.97
N HIS A 204 13.33 16.55 2.88
CA HIS A 204 11.92 16.76 2.59
C HIS A 204 11.66 18.11 1.89
N ALA A 205 12.29 19.18 2.40
CA ALA A 205 12.18 20.51 1.81
C ALA A 205 12.79 20.60 0.39
N ARG A 206 13.86 19.84 0.11
CA ARG A 206 14.49 19.78 -1.22
C ARG A 206 13.71 18.91 -2.20
N ASP A 207 13.12 17.82 -1.73
CA ASP A 207 12.43 16.85 -2.59
C ASP A 207 11.02 17.29 -2.98
N LEU A 208 10.33 18.06 -2.13
CA LEU A 208 9.01 18.61 -2.45
C LEU A 208 8.92 19.36 -3.78
N PRO A 209 9.82 20.31 -4.13
CA PRO A 209 9.79 20.95 -5.44
C PRO A 209 10.13 19.99 -6.59
N ILE A 210 10.97 18.98 -6.39
CA ILE A 210 11.29 17.95 -7.41
C ILE A 210 10.03 17.13 -7.73
N MET A 211 9.36 16.65 -6.69
CA MET A 211 8.11 15.90 -6.77
C MET A 211 7.03 16.64 -7.55
N ASN A 212 6.79 17.90 -7.18
CA ASN A 212 5.82 18.76 -7.85
C ASN A 212 6.24 19.06 -9.29
N GLY A 213 7.53 19.29 -9.54
CA GLY A 213 8.07 19.52 -10.88
C GLY A 213 7.82 18.35 -11.83
N ILE A 214 7.97 17.11 -11.38
CA ILE A 214 7.62 15.91 -12.16
C ILE A 214 6.11 15.87 -12.43
N ARG A 215 5.27 16.15 -11.43
CA ARG A 215 3.80 16.18 -11.61
C ARG A 215 3.39 17.15 -12.71
N GLU A 216 3.94 18.36 -12.69
CA GLU A 216 3.65 19.37 -13.71
C GLU A 216 4.21 18.98 -15.07
N TYR A 217 5.40 18.37 -15.11
CA TYR A 217 6.00 17.88 -16.36
C TYR A 217 5.16 16.79 -17.04
N ILE A 218 4.52 15.90 -16.27
CA ILE A 218 3.57 14.91 -16.80
C ILE A 218 2.38 15.60 -17.50
N LYS A 219 1.86 16.71 -16.94
CA LYS A 219 0.79 17.47 -17.59
C LYS A 219 1.26 18.08 -18.91
N THR A 220 2.50 18.58 -18.97
CA THR A 220 3.11 19.07 -20.21
C THR A 220 3.21 17.97 -21.26
N VAL A 221 3.68 16.77 -20.90
CA VAL A 221 3.70 15.60 -21.81
C VAL A 221 2.29 15.30 -22.33
N GLY A 222 1.27 15.39 -21.47
CA GLY A 222 -0.13 15.11 -21.81
C GLY A 222 -0.78 16.06 -22.82
N VAL A 223 -0.16 17.21 -23.15
CA VAL A 223 -0.69 18.16 -24.15
C VAL A 223 0.10 18.16 -25.46
N LEU A 224 1.22 17.43 -25.52
CA LEU A 224 2.02 17.29 -26.73
C LEU A 224 1.36 16.34 -27.74
N ASN A 225 1.71 16.53 -29.02
CA ASN A 225 1.22 15.70 -30.10
C ASN A 225 1.87 14.31 -30.05
N SER A 226 1.09 13.28 -29.70
CA SER A 226 1.57 11.90 -29.67
C SER A 226 2.24 11.53 -30.99
N GLY A 227 3.44 10.95 -30.90
CA GLY A 227 4.25 10.53 -32.05
C GLY A 227 5.12 11.61 -32.68
N SER A 228 5.09 12.85 -32.18
CA SER A 228 6.07 13.88 -32.60
C SER A 228 7.45 13.63 -31.96
N PRO A 229 8.54 14.16 -32.56
CA PRO A 229 9.86 14.15 -31.93
C PRO A 229 9.86 14.80 -30.54
N ASP A 230 9.18 15.93 -30.38
CA ASP A 230 9.06 16.64 -29.10
C ASP A 230 8.38 15.77 -28.02
N TYR A 231 7.39 14.97 -28.39
CA TYR A 231 6.72 14.05 -27.47
C TYR A 231 7.66 12.94 -27.02
N GLN A 232 8.45 12.37 -27.94
CA GLN A 232 9.45 11.35 -27.61
C GLN A 232 10.55 11.90 -26.69
N GLU A 233 11.05 13.10 -26.99
CA GLU A 233 12.04 13.77 -26.14
C GLU A 233 11.47 14.06 -24.74
N ALA A 234 10.22 14.54 -24.67
CA ALA A 234 9.56 14.79 -23.40
C ALA A 234 9.36 13.51 -22.57
N LEU A 235 9.05 12.37 -23.20
CA LEU A 235 8.97 11.08 -22.51
C LEU A 235 10.34 10.62 -21.97
N HIS A 236 11.41 10.79 -22.76
CA HIS A 236 12.76 10.45 -22.32
C HIS A 236 13.19 11.31 -21.11
N ASN A 237 12.93 12.62 -21.19
CA ASN A 237 13.20 13.55 -20.09
C ASN A 237 12.38 13.24 -18.84
N LEU A 238 11.11 12.87 -18.98
CA LEU A 238 10.26 12.43 -17.87
C LEU A 238 10.84 11.17 -17.21
N SER A 239 11.21 10.16 -18.01
CA SER A 239 11.83 8.93 -17.51
C SER A 239 13.12 9.21 -16.73
N ASN A 240 14.01 10.07 -17.25
CA ASN A 240 15.24 10.45 -16.56
C ASN A 240 14.97 11.16 -15.23
N ARG A 241 14.01 12.09 -15.18
CA ARG A 241 13.61 12.77 -13.94
C ARG A 241 13.09 11.79 -12.89
N LEU A 242 12.25 10.83 -13.30
CA LEU A 242 11.71 9.81 -12.41
C LEU A 242 12.81 8.90 -11.85
N LYS A 243 13.79 8.50 -12.66
CA LYS A 243 14.94 7.70 -12.21
C LYS A 243 15.79 8.45 -11.19
N SER A 244 16.11 9.72 -11.47
CA SER A 244 16.87 10.55 -10.54
C SER A 244 16.12 10.71 -9.22
N PHE A 245 14.82 11.00 -9.27
CA PHE A 245 13.98 11.09 -8.07
C PHE A 245 13.92 9.78 -7.29
N GLN A 246 13.74 8.63 -7.97
CA GLN A 246 13.79 7.33 -7.32
C GLN A 246 15.14 7.07 -6.64
N GLY A 247 16.25 7.50 -7.26
CA GLY A 247 17.57 7.44 -6.67
C GLY A 247 17.65 8.22 -5.35
N HIS A 248 17.11 9.43 -5.32
CA HIS A 248 17.07 10.26 -4.10
C HIS A 248 16.23 9.60 -3.01
N CYS A 249 15.02 9.11 -3.32
CA CYS A 249 14.17 8.46 -2.31
C CYS A 249 14.81 7.19 -1.73
N LYS A 250 15.51 6.41 -2.57
CA LYS A 250 16.24 5.23 -2.10
C LYS A 250 17.35 5.60 -1.12
N GLU A 251 18.05 6.70 -1.39
CA GLU A 251 19.13 7.16 -0.52
C GLU A 251 18.58 7.69 0.79
N HIS A 252 17.59 8.59 0.73
CA HIS A 252 16.91 9.16 1.89
C HIS A 252 16.38 8.07 2.85
N PHE A 253 15.58 7.11 2.34
CA PHE A 253 15.08 6.02 3.18
C PHE A 253 16.17 5.11 3.73
N ARG A 254 17.26 4.91 2.98
CA ARG A 254 18.42 4.12 3.45
C ARG A 254 19.12 4.82 4.60
N GLU A 255 19.33 6.14 4.49
CA GLU A 255 19.94 6.95 5.53
C GLU A 255 19.07 6.94 6.79
N GLU A 256 17.76 7.16 6.67
CA GLU A 256 16.86 7.07 7.81
C GLU A 256 16.86 5.67 8.45
N GLU A 257 16.78 4.61 7.66
CA GLU A 257 16.75 3.23 8.18
C GLU A 257 18.03 2.81 8.88
N SER A 258 19.19 3.32 8.44
CA SER A 258 20.50 2.93 8.95
C SER A 258 21.09 3.90 9.97
N GLU A 259 20.68 5.17 9.95
CA GLU A 259 21.24 6.22 10.80
C GLU A 259 20.21 6.73 11.82
N LEU A 260 18.93 6.90 11.44
CA LEU A 260 17.94 7.54 12.30
C LEU A 260 17.09 6.52 13.10
N LEU A 261 16.44 5.58 12.41
CA LEU A 261 15.54 4.60 13.02
C LEU A 261 16.19 3.73 14.12
N PRO A 262 17.49 3.36 14.05
CA PRO A 262 18.13 2.61 15.14
C PRO A 262 18.11 3.35 16.48
N PHE A 263 18.05 4.69 16.48
CA PHE A 263 17.93 5.45 17.73
C PHE A 263 16.61 5.18 18.45
N MET A 264 15.56 4.72 17.75
CA MET A 264 14.26 4.46 18.37
C MET A 264 14.36 3.43 19.51
N GLU A 265 15.23 2.43 19.37
CA GLU A 265 15.49 1.45 20.43
C GLU A 265 16.14 2.11 21.66
N ALA A 266 17.04 3.07 21.43
CA ALA A 266 17.76 3.79 22.48
C ALA A 266 16.90 4.82 23.22
N LEU A 267 15.71 5.17 22.70
CA LEU A 267 14.80 6.11 23.34
C LEU A 267 14.01 5.50 24.52
N GLU A 268 14.06 4.17 24.68
CA GLU A 268 13.44 3.43 25.79
C GLU A 268 11.99 3.87 26.07
N LEU A 269 11.20 4.11 25.02
CA LEU A 269 9.80 4.47 25.14
C LEU A 269 9.02 3.37 25.88
N SER A 270 8.13 3.76 26.79
CA SER A 270 7.21 2.80 27.39
C SER A 270 6.27 2.25 26.31
N LYS A 271 5.72 1.05 26.55
CA LYS A 271 4.76 0.43 25.64
C LYS A 271 3.58 1.36 25.32
N GLU A 272 3.06 2.06 26.32
CA GLU A 272 1.95 3.01 26.15
C GLU A 272 2.36 4.23 25.31
N GLN A 273 3.62 4.68 25.43
CA GLN A 273 4.15 5.77 24.61
C GLN A 273 4.30 5.34 23.15
N GLU A 274 4.82 4.13 22.90
CA GLU A 274 4.92 3.59 21.54
C GLU A 274 3.54 3.40 20.88
N GLU A 275 2.58 2.81 21.60
CA GLU A 275 1.22 2.59 21.09
C GLU A 275 0.51 3.92 20.82
N SER A 276 0.66 4.90 21.72
CA SER A 276 0.12 6.26 21.53
C SER A 276 0.75 6.97 20.33
N ALA A 277 2.07 6.88 20.17
CA ALA A 277 2.77 7.48 19.03
C ALA A 277 2.38 6.80 17.71
N LEU A 278 2.27 5.47 17.68
CA LEU A 278 1.77 4.73 16.53
C LEU A 278 0.35 5.17 16.15
N GLU A 279 -0.52 5.38 17.14
CA GLU A 279 -1.86 5.91 16.90
C GLU A 279 -1.82 7.31 16.27
N GLN A 280 -0.92 8.19 16.73
CA GLN A 280 -0.71 9.50 16.12
C GLN A 280 -0.23 9.39 14.66
N CYS A 281 0.62 8.41 14.32
CA CYS A 281 1.00 8.17 12.93
C CYS A 281 -0.24 7.93 12.06
N PHE A 282 -1.16 7.06 12.49
CA PHE A 282 -2.39 6.79 11.74
C PHE A 282 -3.36 7.97 11.68
N ILE A 283 -3.38 8.84 12.71
CA ILE A 283 -4.15 10.09 12.69
C ILE A 283 -3.58 11.04 11.63
N VAL A 284 -2.26 11.22 11.60
CA VAL A 284 -1.61 12.10 10.62
C VAL A 284 -1.82 11.58 9.20
N MET A 285 -1.91 10.25 9.05
CA MET A 285 -2.06 9.55 7.78
C MET A 285 -3.50 9.29 7.32
N GLN A 286 -4.47 9.93 7.98
CA GLN A 286 -5.88 9.65 7.77
C GLN A 286 -6.34 9.88 6.32
N GLU A 287 -5.76 10.84 5.60
CA GLU A 287 -6.22 11.19 4.25
C GLU A 287 -5.81 10.15 3.21
N THR A 288 -4.57 9.63 3.26
CA THR A 288 -4.18 8.54 2.36
C THR A 288 -4.75 7.22 2.85
N HIS A 289 -4.82 6.96 4.16
CA HIS A 289 -5.42 5.71 4.64
C HIS A 289 -6.94 5.65 4.38
N GLY A 290 -7.60 6.80 4.31
CA GLY A 290 -9.02 6.93 4.00
C GLY A 290 -9.41 6.64 2.55
N ARG A 291 -8.46 6.53 1.61
CA ARG A 291 -8.76 6.25 0.17
C ARG A 291 -7.67 5.51 -0.61
N LEU A 292 -6.43 5.58 -0.18
CA LEU A 292 -5.26 4.96 -0.79
C LEU A 292 -4.66 3.83 0.05
N LEU A 293 -5.30 3.38 1.14
CA LEU A 293 -4.78 2.25 1.94
C LEU A 293 -4.58 0.98 1.10
N LYS A 294 -5.52 0.68 0.20
CA LYS A 294 -5.39 -0.44 -0.74
C LYS A 294 -4.19 -0.28 -1.67
N PHE A 295 -4.02 0.92 -2.24
CA PHE A 295 -2.85 1.28 -3.04
C PHE A 295 -1.55 1.13 -2.25
N PHE A 296 -1.53 1.58 -0.99
CA PHE A 296 -0.39 1.42 -0.10
C PHE A 296 -0.06 -0.07 0.16
N LEU A 297 -1.07 -0.88 0.49
CA LEU A 297 -0.87 -2.31 0.76
C LEU A 297 -0.45 -3.11 -0.49
N GLU A 298 -0.85 -2.68 -1.70
CA GLU A 298 -0.34 -3.25 -2.97
C GLU A 298 1.18 -3.07 -3.12
N GLY A 299 1.76 -2.05 -2.48
CA GLY A 299 3.21 -1.81 -2.48
C GLY A 299 3.99 -2.74 -1.55
N LEU A 300 3.31 -3.59 -0.78
CA LEU A 300 3.93 -4.47 0.20
C LEU A 300 3.88 -5.94 -0.23
N GLN A 301 4.95 -6.66 0.09
CA GLN A 301 4.92 -8.12 0.05
C GLN A 301 3.89 -8.65 1.05
N PRO A 302 3.35 -9.86 0.86
CA PRO A 302 2.25 -10.36 1.69
C PRO A 302 2.49 -10.27 3.18
N ASN A 303 3.69 -10.64 3.59
CA ASN A 303 4.09 -10.66 4.99
C ASN A 303 4.21 -9.26 5.58
N ASP A 304 4.71 -8.32 4.79
CA ASP A 304 4.87 -6.93 5.22
C ASP A 304 3.52 -6.21 5.28
N ALA A 305 2.62 -6.48 4.34
CA ALA A 305 1.24 -6.02 4.42
C ALA A 305 0.53 -6.60 5.65
N MET A 306 0.76 -7.88 5.96
CA MET A 306 0.23 -8.49 7.18
C MET A 306 0.77 -7.81 8.44
N LYS A 307 2.07 -7.54 8.52
CA LYS A 307 2.64 -6.78 9.64
C LYS A 307 2.04 -5.38 9.75
N TYR A 308 1.73 -4.73 8.63
CA TYR A 308 1.07 -3.43 8.64
C TYR A 308 -0.35 -3.50 9.19
N LEU A 309 -1.10 -4.54 8.84
CA LEU A 309 -2.41 -4.82 9.43
C LEU A 309 -2.32 -5.11 10.93
N ASP A 310 -1.27 -5.82 11.37
CA ASP A 310 -1.02 -6.06 12.80
C ASP A 310 -0.77 -4.72 13.53
N LEU A 311 -0.06 -3.77 12.91
CA LEU A 311 0.13 -2.42 13.45
C LEU A 311 -1.19 -1.63 13.53
N ILE A 312 -2.04 -1.69 12.51
CA ILE A 312 -3.38 -1.08 12.53
C ILE A 312 -4.21 -1.66 13.69
N SER A 313 -4.11 -2.96 13.96
CA SER A 313 -4.85 -3.62 15.04
C SER A 313 -4.41 -3.21 16.45
N LYS A 314 -3.24 -2.56 16.58
CA LYS A 314 -2.75 -1.99 17.84
C LYS A 314 -3.29 -0.59 18.13
N CYS A 315 -4.06 0.00 17.22
CA CYS A 315 -4.73 1.28 17.46
C CYS A 315 -5.76 1.14 18.60
N GLY A 316 -5.66 1.99 19.63
CA GLY A 316 -6.58 1.97 20.77
C GLY A 316 -8.01 2.40 20.39
N ASP A 317 -8.14 3.26 19.38
CA ASP A 317 -9.43 3.67 18.81
C ASP A 317 -10.00 2.60 17.87
N LYS A 318 -10.99 1.85 18.39
CA LYS A 318 -11.68 0.77 17.66
C LYS A 318 -12.42 1.30 16.42
N GLU A 319 -13.09 2.45 16.50
CA GLU A 319 -13.84 2.99 15.36
C GLU A 319 -12.90 3.38 14.22
N ARG A 320 -11.74 3.97 14.56
CA ARG A 320 -10.71 4.32 13.57
C ARG A 320 -10.09 3.09 12.93
N MET A 321 -9.73 2.09 13.74
CA MET A 321 -9.24 0.81 13.25
C MET A 321 -10.25 0.21 12.25
N GLU A 322 -11.52 0.10 12.64
CA GLU A 322 -12.58 -0.44 11.78
C GLU A 322 -12.77 0.37 10.49
N SER A 323 -12.71 1.70 10.58
CA SER A 323 -12.79 2.60 9.42
C SER A 323 -11.64 2.35 8.43
N MET A 324 -10.40 2.22 8.92
CA MET A 324 -9.26 1.87 8.07
C MET A 324 -9.43 0.49 7.43
N LEU A 325 -9.87 -0.53 8.17
CA LEU A 325 -10.08 -1.87 7.63
C LEU A 325 -11.15 -1.90 6.53
N GLN A 326 -12.21 -1.11 6.67
CA GLN A 326 -13.23 -0.97 5.63
C GLN A 326 -12.69 -0.36 4.34
N MET A 327 -11.62 0.44 4.38
CA MET A 327 -11.01 1.00 3.17
C MET A 327 -10.23 -0.03 2.35
N ILE A 328 -9.81 -1.14 2.95
CA ILE A 328 -9.27 -2.30 2.21
C ILE A 328 -10.39 -2.94 1.35
N MET A 329 -11.65 -2.67 1.69
CA MET A 329 -12.79 -3.36 1.11
C MET A 329 -13.42 -2.68 -0.09
N LYS A 330 -13.19 -1.38 -0.23
CA LYS A 330 -13.65 -0.57 -1.36
C LYS A 330 -12.66 -0.74 -2.52
#